data_AF-A0A850T399-F1
#
_entry.id   AF-A0A850T399-F1
#
_cell.length_a   1.000
_cell.length_b   1.000
_cell.length_c   1.000
_cell.angle_alpha   90.00
_cell.angle_beta   90.00
_cell.angle_gamma   90.00
#
_symmetry.space_group_name_H-M   'P 1'
#
loop_
_entity.id
_entity.type
_entity.pdbx_description
1 polymer ?
#
loop_
_entity_poly.entity_id
_entity_poly.type
_entity_poly.pdbx_seq_one_letter_code
_entity_poly.pdbx_strand_id
1 'polypeptide(L)' 'RAAGLRADLDLRNEKINYKVREHSLAKIPVMAVVGAREAAERKVSVRRLGSERQEVLRLDEAVARFADEATPPDLRAR' A
#
# COMPACT_ATOMS: atom_id res chain seq x y z
N ARG A 1 3.22 -10.90 3.19
CA ARG A 1 3.15 -11.42 4.58
C ARG A 1 4.53 -11.64 5.23
N ALA A 2 5.60 -11.89 4.46
CA ALA A 2 6.96 -12.10 5.00
C ALA A 2 7.53 -10.94 5.85
N ALA A 3 7.09 -9.70 5.61
CA ALA A 3 7.52 -8.52 6.37
C ALA A 3 6.66 -8.20 7.61
N GLY A 4 5.83 -9.15 8.09
CA GLY A 4 4.94 -8.92 9.25
C GLY A 4 3.75 -7.99 9.00
N LEU A 5 3.62 -7.43 7.81
CA LEU A 5 2.52 -6.54 7.43
C LEU A 5 1.20 -7.28 7.23
N ARG A 6 0.12 -6.70 7.76
CA ARG A 6 -1.26 -7.08 7.44
C ARG A 6 -1.62 -6.49 6.08
N ALA A 7 -1.76 -7.35 5.08
CA ALA A 7 -2.10 -6.97 3.72
C ALA A 7 -3.02 -8.02 3.10
N ASP A 8 -4.03 -7.53 2.40
CA ASP A 8 -5.01 -8.31 1.65
C ASP A 8 -4.99 -7.88 0.17
N LEU A 9 -5.31 -8.82 -0.72
CA LEU A 9 -5.30 -8.61 -2.15
C LEU A 9 -6.73 -8.55 -2.68
N ASP A 10 -7.09 -7.45 -3.36
CA ASP A 10 -8.35 -7.33 -4.09
C ASP A 10 -8.15 -7.62 -5.58
N LEU A 11 -8.47 -8.84 -5.99
CA LEU A 11 -8.36 -9.32 -7.37
C LEU A 11 -9.68 -9.25 -8.15
N ARG A 12 -10.75 -8.65 -7.61
CA ARG A 12 -12.05 -8.57 -8.31
C ARG A 12 -11.93 -7.80 -9.61
N ASN A 13 -12.68 -8.17 -10.65
CA ASN A 13 -12.68 -7.45 -11.93
C ASN A 13 -13.57 -6.19 -11.85
N GLU A 14 -13.15 -5.22 -11.04
CA GLU A 14 -13.85 -3.97 -10.78
C GLU A 14 -13.00 -2.76 -11.15
N LYS A 15 -13.67 -1.63 -11.41
CA LYS A 15 -12.96 -0.37 -11.69
C LYS A 15 -12.05 0.00 -10.52
N ILE A 16 -10.80 0.40 -10.80
CA ILE A 16 -9.83 0.75 -9.76
C ILE A 16 -10.34 1.86 -8.82
N ASN A 17 -11.05 2.85 -9.36
CA ASN A 17 -11.64 3.93 -8.56
C ASN A 17 -12.70 3.42 -7.57
N TYR A 18 -13.45 2.38 -7.95
CA TYR A 18 -14.42 1.75 -7.06
C TYR A 18 -13.71 1.07 -5.89
N LYS A 19 -12.69 0.24 -6.18
CA LYS A 19 -11.88 -0.41 -5.15
C LYS A 19 -11.23 0.59 -4.20
N VAL A 20 -10.60 1.64 -4.74
CA VAL A 20 -9.99 2.70 -3.93
C VAL A 20 -11.01 3.35 -3.01
N ARG A 21 -12.21 3.65 -3.51
CA ARG A 21 -13.28 4.25 -2.70
C ARG A 21 -13.72 3.30 -1.58
N GLU A 22 -13.96 2.04 -1.88
CA GLU A 22 -14.36 1.02 -0.91
C GLU A 22 -13.32 0.86 0.21
N HIS A 23 -12.04 0.74 -0.15
CA HIS A 23 -10.95 0.58 0.83
C HIS A 23 -10.70 1.87 1.63
N SER A 24 -10.93 3.03 1.02
CA SER A 24 -10.88 4.32 1.74
C SER A 24 -12.01 4.44 2.76
N LEU A 25 -13.22 3.97 2.43
CA LEU A 25 -14.35 3.92 3.36
C LEU A 25 -14.10 2.93 4.50
N ALA A 26 -13.43 1.81 4.21
CA ALA A 26 -12.96 0.84 5.20
C ALA A 26 -11.76 1.33 6.05
N LYS A 27 -11.34 2.59 5.87
CA LYS A 27 -10.25 3.23 6.61
C LYS A 27 -8.91 2.48 6.50
N ILE A 28 -8.67 1.84 5.36
CA ILE A 28 -7.38 1.22 5.08
C ILE A 28 -6.32 2.32 4.90
N PRO A 29 -5.26 2.37 5.74
CA PRO A 29 -4.32 3.48 5.77
C PRO A 29 -3.49 3.61 4.50
N VAL A 30 -3.18 2.47 3.87
CA VAL A 30 -2.31 2.37 2.69
C VAL A 30 -2.95 1.42 1.67
N MET A 31 -3.07 1.90 0.43
CA MET A 31 -3.50 1.12 -0.72
C MET A 31 -2.36 1.05 -1.72
N ALA A 32 -1.93 -0.18 -2.04
CA ALA A 32 -0.88 -0.49 -3.00
C ALA A 32 -1.53 -0.94 -4.32
N VAL A 33 -1.43 -0.12 -5.36
CA VAL A 33 -1.98 -0.39 -6.69
C VAL A 33 -0.86 -0.84 -7.61
N VAL A 34 -1.06 -1.99 -8.27
CA VAL A 34 -0.12 -2.59 -9.20
C VAL A 34 -0.81 -2.82 -10.53
N GLY A 35 -0.37 -2.10 -11.57
CA GLY A 35 -0.74 -2.34 -12.95
C GLY A 35 0.36 -3.12 -13.70
N ALA A 36 0.16 -3.30 -15.01
CA ALA A 36 1.11 -4.02 -15.86
C ALA A 36 2.48 -3.33 -15.91
N ARG A 37 2.50 -2.00 -15.94
CA ARG A 37 3.74 -1.21 -15.94
C ARG A 37 4.49 -1.35 -14.63
N GLU A 38 3.78 -1.21 -13.51
CA GLU A 38 4.34 -1.33 -12.17
C GLU A 38 4.92 -2.73 -11.95
N ALA A 39 4.22 -3.77 -12.42
CA ALA A 39 4.70 -5.15 -12.36
C ALA A 39 5.99 -5.35 -13.15
N ALA A 40 6.09 -4.80 -14.37
CA ALA A 40 7.29 -4.89 -15.19
C ALA A 40 8.49 -4.16 -14.56
N GLU A 41 8.25 -2.98 -13.97
CA GLU A 41 9.29 -2.14 -13.37
C GLU A 41 9.60 -2.50 -11.90
N ARG A 42 8.93 -3.50 -11.31
CA ARG A 42 8.99 -3.85 -9.87
C ARG A 42 8.70 -2.65 -8.96
N LYS A 43 7.70 -1.87 -9.33
CA LYS A 43 7.21 -0.69 -8.61
C LYS A 43 5.80 -0.91 -8.10
N VAL A 44 5.33 0.03 -7.31
CA VAL A 44 3.96 0.07 -6.79
C VAL A 44 3.51 1.51 -6.66
N SER A 45 2.27 1.79 -7.08
CA SER A 45 1.62 3.08 -6.83
C SER A 45 0.95 3.04 -5.46
N VAL A 46 1.40 3.89 -4.54
CA VAL A 46 0.95 3.94 -3.16
C VAL A 46 0.00 5.12 -2.98
N ARG A 47 -1.15 4.82 -2.37
CA ARG A 47 -2.17 5.79 -1.96
C ARG A 47 -2.38 5.72 -0.47
N ARG A 48 -2.44 6.88 0.18
CA ARG A 48 -2.68 6.98 1.63
C ARG A 48 -4.06 7.52 1.92
N LEU A 49 -4.68 7.00 2.98
CA LEU A 49 -5.94 7.51 3.48
C LEU A 49 -5.81 8.98 3.87
N GLY A 50 -6.71 9.83 3.38
CA GLY A 50 -6.72 11.27 3.67
C GLY A 50 -5.74 12.10 2.84
N SER A 51 -4.99 11.49 1.92
CA SER A 51 -4.11 12.20 0.98
C SER A 51 -4.57 11.98 -0.46
N GLU A 52 -4.64 13.06 -1.23
CA GLU A 52 -4.88 12.98 -2.68
C GLU A 52 -3.60 12.60 -3.45
N ARG A 53 -2.44 12.69 -2.79
CA ARG A 53 -1.15 12.36 -3.40
C ARG A 53 -0.99 10.86 -3.62
N GLN A 54 -0.46 10.54 -4.79
CA GLN A 54 -0.02 9.22 -5.21
C GLN A 54 1.49 9.26 -5.38
N GLU A 55 2.18 8.27 -4.80
CA GLU A 55 3.63 8.11 -4.94
C GLU A 55 3.92 6.76 -5.58
N VAL A 56 4.80 6.72 -6.57
CA VAL A 56 5.26 5.46 -7.16
C VAL A 56 6.60 5.13 -6.54
N LEU A 57 6.66 4.04 -5.80
CA LEU A 57 7.86 3.58 -5.10
C LEU A 57 8.31 2.25 -5.68
N ARG A 58 9.58 1.93 -5.50
CA ARG A 58 10.04 0.56 -5.75
C ARG A 58 9.43 -0.36 -4.70
N LEU A 59 9.20 -1.62 -5.07
CA LEU A 59 8.54 -2.59 -4.18
C LEU A 59 9.31 -2.79 -2.86
N ASP A 60 10.63 -2.89 -2.94
CA ASP A 60 11.54 -3.03 -1.80
C ASP A 60 11.42 -1.84 -0.83
N GLU A 61 11.49 -0.63 -1.39
CA GLU A 61 11.35 0.63 -0.64
C GLU A 61 9.97 0.77 0.02
N ALA A 62 8.89 0.46 -0.71
CA ALA A 62 7.54 0.51 -0.18
C ALA A 62 7.36 -0.45 1.01
N VAL A 63 7.86 -1.67 0.90
CA VAL A 63 7.79 -2.67 1.98
C VAL A 63 8.55 -2.21 3.22
N ALA A 64 9.78 -1.70 3.05
CA ALA A 64 10.58 -1.20 4.16
C ALA A 64 9.88 -0.03 4.88
N ARG A 65 9.34 0.91 4.11
CA ARG A 65 8.61 2.07 4.65
C ARG A 65 7.37 1.65 5.42
N PHE A 66 6.56 0.72 4.88
CA PHE A 66 5.37 0.24 5.57
C PHE A 66 5.73 -0.55 6.84
N ALA A 67 6.82 -1.31 6.84
CA ALA A 67 7.28 -2.03 8.01
C ALA A 67 7.69 -1.08 9.14
N ASP A 68 8.43 -0.01 8.81
CA ASP A 68 8.78 1.02 9.80
C ASP A 68 7.50 1.67 10.37
N GLU A 69 6.60 2.14 9.51
CA GLU A 69 5.35 2.81 9.91
C GLU A 69 4.41 1.89 10.72
N ALA A 70 4.42 0.59 10.43
CA ALA A 70 3.64 -0.39 11.17
C ALA A 70 4.28 -0.78 12.51
N THR A 71 5.55 -0.41 12.75
CA THR A 71 6.23 -0.70 14.02
C THR A 71 5.64 0.19 15.12
N PRO A 72 5.03 -0.40 16.16
CA PRO A 72 4.49 0.34 17.29
C PRO A 72 5.57 1.23 17.93
N PRO A 73 5.23 2.45 18.39
CA PRO A 73 6.21 3.39 18.91
C PRO A 73 6.98 2.87 20.13
N ASP A 74 6.40 1.94 20.89
CA ASP A 74 7.01 1.23 22.02
C ASP A 74 8.11 0.24 21.60
N LEU A 75 8.10 -0.24 20.35
CA LEU A 75 9.10 -1.18 19.81
C LEU A 75 10.11 -0.51 18.87
N ARG A 76 9.95 0.79 18.58
CA ARG A 76 10.92 1.55 17.78
C ARG A 76 12.19 1.75 18.62
N ALA A 77 13.30 1.15 18.18
CA ALA A 77 14.61 1.43 18.76
C ALA A 77 14.90 2.93 18.61
N ARG A 78 15.31 3.55 19.72
CA ARG A 78 15.57 4.99 19.83
C ARG A 78 16.76 5.43 19.01
#